data_AF-A0A6V7QPF8-F1
#
_entry.id   AF-A0A6V7QPF8-F1
#
_cell.length_a   1.000
_cell.length_b   1.000
_cell.length_c   1.000
_cell.angle_alpha   90.00
_cell.angle_beta   90.00
_cell.angle_gamma   90.00
#
_symmetry.space_group_name_H-M   'P 1'
#
loop_
_entity.id
_entity.type
_entity.pdbx_description
1 polymer ?
#
loop_
_entity_poly.entity_id
_entity_poly.type
_entity_poly.pdbx_seq_one_letter_code
_entity_poly.pdbx_strand_id
1 'polypeptide(L)'
;MLNWETEFLKWCPAFKILTYFGSAKERKHKRQGWLKPNSFHVCITTYRLVIQDSKVFKRKKWKYLILDEAHLIKNWKSQRWQTLLNFNSKRRILLTGTPLQNDLMELWSLMHFLMPHIFQSHQEFKDWFSKPISGMVEGQEKVNKEVVDRLHNVLRPFILRRLKRDVEKQLPKKHEHVIYCRLSRRQRNLYEDFIASSETQATLASTNYFG
;
A
#
# COMPACT_ATOMS: atom_id res chain seq x y z
N MET A 1 12.78 -5.24 -9.64
CA MET A 1 12.94 -6.57 -9.03
C MET A 1 14.33 -7.17 -9.27
N LEU A 2 14.84 -7.15 -10.51
CA LEU A 2 16.29 -7.30 -10.79
C LEU A 2 17.15 -6.32 -9.97
N ASN A 3 16.58 -5.14 -9.67
CA ASN A 3 17.19 -4.18 -8.76
C ASN A 3 17.51 -4.77 -7.37
N TRP A 4 16.59 -5.54 -6.77
CA TRP A 4 16.85 -6.11 -5.44
C TRP A 4 17.99 -7.14 -5.48
N GLU A 5 18.04 -7.99 -6.51
CA GLU A 5 19.13 -8.96 -6.68
C GLU A 5 20.48 -8.27 -6.88
N THR A 6 20.53 -7.26 -7.76
CA THR A 6 21.76 -6.48 -8.01
C THR A 6 22.22 -5.70 -6.77
N GLU A 7 21.31 -5.09 -6.01
CA GLU A 7 21.64 -4.40 -4.76
C GLU A 7 22.14 -5.37 -3.69
N PHE A 8 21.55 -6.57 -3.56
CA PHE A 8 22.07 -7.57 -2.63
C PHE A 8 23.46 -8.08 -3.04
N LEU A 9 23.70 -8.30 -4.34
CA LEU A 9 25.02 -8.70 -4.83
C LEU A 9 26.06 -7.60 -4.61
N LYS A 10 25.67 -6.34 -4.73
CA LYS A 10 26.55 -5.18 -4.52
C LYS A 10 26.89 -4.95 -3.06
N TRP A 11 25.89 -4.94 -2.18
CA TRP A 11 26.08 -4.52 -0.77
C TRP A 11 26.23 -5.69 0.20
N CYS A 12 25.65 -6.85 -0.09
CA CYS A 12 25.63 -8.02 0.79
C CYS A 12 25.92 -9.34 0.03
N PRO A 13 27.08 -9.47 -0.66
CA PRO A 13 27.38 -10.63 -1.52
C PRO A 13 27.42 -11.97 -0.77
N ALA A 14 27.61 -11.96 0.55
CA ALA A 14 27.62 -13.16 1.38
C ALA A 14 26.24 -13.85 1.51
N PHE A 15 25.14 -13.19 1.11
CA PHE A 15 23.81 -13.81 1.19
C PHE A 15 23.50 -14.70 -0.01
N LYS A 16 22.97 -15.91 0.28
CA LYS A 16 22.36 -16.79 -0.70
C LYS A 16 20.96 -16.27 -1.06
N ILE A 17 20.81 -15.76 -2.27
CA ILE A 17 19.56 -15.18 -2.77
C ILE A 17 18.86 -16.20 -3.66
N LEU A 18 17.54 -16.36 -3.48
CA LEU A 18 16.68 -17.15 -4.35
C LEU A 18 15.68 -16.23 -5.07
N THR A 19 15.79 -16.14 -6.39
CA THR A 19 14.82 -15.42 -7.22
C THR A 19 13.69 -16.35 -7.67
N TYR A 20 12.50 -16.13 -7.13
CA TYR A 20 11.35 -17.00 -7.36
C TYR A 20 10.52 -16.52 -8.55
N PHE A 21 11.00 -16.80 -9.76
CA PHE A 21 10.36 -16.49 -11.04
C PHE A 21 10.43 -17.68 -11.99
N GLY A 22 9.67 -17.58 -13.09
CA GLY A 22 9.69 -18.53 -14.17
C GLY A 22 8.39 -19.33 -14.33
N SER A 23 8.45 -20.32 -15.20
CA SER A 23 7.35 -21.25 -15.44
C SER A 23 6.94 -22.01 -14.17
N ALA A 24 5.74 -22.62 -14.17
CA ALA A 24 5.32 -23.47 -13.06
C ALA A 24 6.29 -24.64 -12.80
N LYS A 25 6.95 -25.14 -13.87
CA LYS A 25 7.95 -26.20 -13.80
C LYS A 25 9.25 -25.72 -13.16
N GLU A 26 9.79 -24.58 -13.58
CA GLU A 26 10.98 -23.97 -12.96
C GLU A 26 10.74 -23.65 -11.48
N ARG A 27 9.58 -23.08 -11.15
CA ARG A 27 9.22 -22.81 -9.75
C ARG A 27 9.12 -24.11 -8.94
N LYS A 28 8.62 -25.20 -9.52
CA LYS A 28 8.61 -26.51 -8.86
C LYS A 28 10.03 -27.02 -8.58
N HIS A 29 10.95 -26.82 -9.50
CA HIS A 29 12.36 -27.17 -9.33
C HIS A 29 13.04 -26.30 -8.25
N LYS A 30 12.84 -24.97 -8.27
CA LYS A 30 13.36 -24.05 -7.24
C LYS A 30 12.87 -24.36 -5.81
N ARG A 31 11.72 -25.03 -5.67
CA ARG A 31 11.17 -25.46 -4.37
C ARG A 31 11.80 -26.75 -3.84
N GLN A 32 12.55 -27.50 -4.66
CA GLN A 32 13.19 -28.74 -4.21
C GLN A 32 14.25 -28.41 -3.15
N GLY A 33 14.12 -29.01 -1.96
CA GLY A 33 15.06 -28.78 -0.86
C GLY A 33 14.98 -27.41 -0.18
N TRP A 34 14.07 -26.53 -0.58
CA TRP A 34 13.97 -25.15 -0.08
C TRP A 34 13.52 -25.03 1.40
N LEU A 35 13.05 -26.13 1.99
CA LEU A 35 12.74 -26.25 3.42
C LEU A 35 13.97 -26.59 4.27
N LYS A 36 15.06 -27.07 3.65
CA LYS A 36 16.30 -27.38 4.35
C LYS A 36 16.90 -26.10 4.95
N PRO A 37 17.53 -26.20 6.14
CA PRO A 37 18.26 -25.08 6.71
C PRO A 37 19.36 -24.62 5.73
N ASN A 38 19.62 -23.31 5.67
CA ASN A 38 20.63 -22.71 4.79
C ASN A 38 20.50 -22.98 3.27
N SER A 39 19.32 -23.38 2.80
CA SER A 39 19.02 -23.46 1.35
C SER A 39 19.14 -22.09 0.67
N PHE A 40 18.56 -21.06 1.28
CA PHE A 40 18.73 -19.66 0.91
C PHE A 40 18.53 -18.77 2.14
N HIS A 41 19.10 -17.56 2.12
CA HIS A 41 18.92 -16.55 3.16
C HIS A 41 17.78 -15.58 2.80
N VAL A 42 17.69 -15.18 1.53
CA VAL A 42 16.69 -14.22 1.03
C VAL A 42 15.93 -14.83 -0.15
N CYS A 43 14.61 -14.71 -0.17
CA CYS A 43 13.77 -15.07 -1.32
C CYS A 43 13.08 -13.83 -1.86
N ILE A 44 13.25 -13.56 -3.15
CA ILE A 44 12.68 -12.40 -3.85
C ILE A 44 11.60 -12.91 -4.80
N THR A 45 10.39 -12.36 -4.71
CA THR A 45 9.21 -12.80 -5.46
C THR A 45 8.20 -11.65 -5.61
N THR A 46 7.26 -11.77 -6.55
CA THR A 46 6.17 -10.79 -6.74
C THR A 46 4.93 -11.13 -5.93
N TYR A 47 4.11 -10.11 -5.63
CA TYR A 47 2.78 -10.27 -5.05
C TYR A 47 1.92 -11.31 -5.77
N ARG A 48 1.92 -11.29 -7.12
CA ARG A 48 1.12 -12.23 -7.92
C ARG A 48 1.55 -13.68 -7.69
N LEU A 49 2.85 -13.96 -7.74
CA LEU A 49 3.38 -15.32 -7.55
C LEU A 49 3.16 -15.83 -6.12
N VAL A 50 3.26 -14.94 -5.14
CA VAL A 50 2.99 -15.27 -3.73
C VAL A 50 1.54 -15.70 -3.52
N ILE A 51 0.58 -15.03 -4.15
CA ILE A 51 -0.83 -15.42 -4.08
C ILE A 51 -1.04 -16.79 -4.74
N GLN A 52 -0.51 -16.95 -5.97
CA GLN A 52 -0.65 -18.18 -6.75
C GLN A 52 -0.08 -19.41 -6.02
N ASP A 53 1.08 -19.28 -5.39
CA ASP A 53 1.75 -20.38 -4.67
C ASP A 53 1.63 -20.28 -3.15
N SER A 54 0.60 -19.59 -2.65
CA SER A 54 0.44 -19.28 -1.22
C SER A 54 0.52 -20.51 -0.31
N LYS A 55 -0.03 -21.65 -0.74
CA LYS A 55 0.04 -22.93 -0.01
C LYS A 55 1.48 -23.34 0.29
N VAL A 56 2.41 -23.09 -0.63
CA VAL A 56 3.82 -23.45 -0.46
C VAL A 56 4.50 -22.49 0.50
N PHE A 57 4.30 -21.18 0.31
CA PHE A 57 4.89 -20.15 1.17
C PHE A 57 4.41 -20.24 2.63
N LYS A 58 3.15 -20.64 2.87
CA LYS A 58 2.59 -20.88 4.21
C LYS A 58 3.29 -22.00 5.00
N ARG A 59 3.82 -23.02 4.32
CA ARG A 59 4.50 -24.16 4.98
C ARG A 59 5.86 -23.79 5.56
N LYS A 60 6.51 -22.75 5.03
CA LYS A 60 7.81 -22.29 5.51
C LYS A 60 7.62 -21.25 6.61
N LYS A 61 8.40 -21.34 7.70
CA LYS A 61 8.44 -20.33 8.76
C LYS A 61 9.40 -19.22 8.35
N TRP A 62 8.89 -17.99 8.22
CA TRP A 62 9.67 -16.81 7.83
C TRP A 62 10.09 -16.01 9.06
N LYS A 63 11.31 -15.49 9.05
CA LYS A 63 11.77 -14.56 10.09
C LYS A 63 11.29 -13.14 9.80
N TYR A 64 11.47 -12.72 8.56
CA TYR A 64 11.04 -11.42 8.05
C TYR A 64 10.15 -11.61 6.82
N LEU A 65 9.06 -10.84 6.78
CA LEU A 65 8.25 -10.61 5.59
C LEU A 65 8.33 -9.13 5.26
N ILE A 66 9.00 -8.79 4.17
CA ILE A 66 9.19 -7.40 3.72
C ILE A 66 8.30 -7.19 2.50
N LEU A 67 7.44 -6.19 2.57
CA LEU A 67 6.53 -5.82 1.48
C LEU A 67 6.92 -4.44 0.98
N ASP A 68 7.45 -4.43 -0.24
CA ASP A 68 7.74 -3.21 -0.99
C ASP A 68 6.47 -2.71 -1.67
N GLU A 69 6.33 -1.40 -1.79
CA GLU A 69 5.11 -0.74 -2.28
C GLU A 69 3.84 -1.21 -1.55
N ALA A 70 3.84 -1.08 -0.21
CA ALA A 70 2.75 -1.53 0.66
C ALA A 70 1.39 -0.88 0.35
N HIS A 71 1.35 0.20 -0.43
CA HIS A 71 0.08 0.74 -0.96
C HIS A 71 -0.71 -0.31 -1.77
N LEU A 72 -0.05 -1.34 -2.33
CA LEU A 72 -0.67 -2.45 -3.05
C LEU A 72 -1.49 -3.42 -2.17
N ILE A 73 -1.41 -3.32 -0.84
CA ILE A 73 -2.14 -4.15 0.12
C ILE A 73 -3.11 -3.35 1.00
N LYS A 74 -3.42 -2.10 0.62
CA LYS A 74 -4.27 -1.19 1.42
C LYS A 74 -5.70 -1.68 1.65
N ASN A 75 -6.23 -2.54 0.78
CA ASN A 75 -7.58 -3.08 0.91
C ASN A 75 -7.58 -4.41 1.68
N TRP A 76 -8.12 -4.38 2.90
CA TRP A 76 -8.23 -5.56 3.78
C TRP A 76 -9.15 -6.66 3.20
N LYS A 77 -10.13 -6.31 2.37
CA LYS A 77 -11.02 -7.26 1.69
C LYS A 77 -10.32 -7.98 0.54
N SER A 78 -9.14 -7.50 0.12
CA SER A 78 -8.44 -8.10 -1.01
C SER A 78 -7.91 -9.50 -0.67
N GLN A 79 -8.05 -10.43 -1.61
CA GLN A 79 -7.47 -11.78 -1.51
C GLN A 79 -5.96 -11.72 -1.23
N ARG A 80 -5.27 -10.73 -1.81
CA ARG A 80 -3.84 -10.47 -1.59
C ARG A 80 -3.53 -10.24 -0.11
N TRP A 81 -4.22 -9.29 0.51
CA TRP A 81 -4.01 -8.96 1.92
C TRP A 81 -4.33 -10.15 2.82
N GLN A 82 -5.48 -10.80 2.62
CA GLN A 82 -5.90 -11.97 3.41
C GLN A 82 -4.90 -13.14 3.29
N THR A 83 -4.36 -13.35 2.09
CA THR A 83 -3.38 -14.42 1.86
C THR A 83 -2.07 -14.14 2.60
N LEU A 84 -1.55 -12.91 2.50
CA LEU A 84 -0.29 -12.50 3.11
C LEU A 84 -0.38 -12.44 4.64
N LEU A 85 -1.53 -12.02 5.19
CA LEU A 85 -1.76 -11.97 6.63
C LEU A 85 -1.59 -13.35 7.28
N ASN A 86 -1.97 -14.40 6.56
CA ASN A 86 -1.92 -15.79 7.03
C ASN A 86 -0.54 -16.45 6.90
N PHE A 87 0.51 -15.71 6.54
CA PHE A 87 1.86 -16.26 6.44
C PHE A 87 2.54 -16.32 7.81
N ASN A 88 3.16 -17.47 8.08
CA ASN A 88 3.94 -17.69 9.30
C ASN A 88 5.23 -16.86 9.23
N SER A 89 5.19 -15.67 9.83
CA SER A 89 6.26 -14.67 9.84
C SER A 89 6.43 -14.12 11.26
N LYS A 90 7.68 -14.02 11.73
CA LYS A 90 7.96 -13.45 13.07
C LYS A 90 7.94 -11.93 13.09
N ARG A 91 8.43 -11.29 12.02
CA ARG A 91 8.55 -9.84 11.88
C ARG A 91 8.07 -9.43 10.49
N ARG A 92 7.36 -8.31 10.42
CA ARG A 92 6.81 -7.75 9.18
C ARG A 92 7.32 -6.33 9.00
N ILE A 93 7.71 -5.98 7.78
CA ILE A 93 8.18 -4.64 7.41
C ILE A 93 7.40 -4.22 6.17
N LEU A 94 6.81 -3.03 6.23
CA LEU A 94 6.12 -2.40 5.11
C LEU A 94 6.96 -1.23 4.63
N LEU A 95 7.25 -1.19 3.34
CA LEU A 95 7.93 -0.08 2.68
C LEU A 95 6.94 0.57 1.71
N THR A 96 6.78 1.88 1.77
CA THR A 96 5.93 2.63 0.83
C THR A 96 6.48 4.03 0.62
N GLY A 97 6.52 4.47 -0.64
CA GLY A 97 6.85 5.85 -0.98
C GLY A 97 5.68 6.82 -0.74
N THR A 98 4.45 6.31 -0.69
CA THR A 98 3.23 7.09 -0.51
C THR A 98 2.59 6.76 0.84
N PRO A 99 2.81 7.59 1.87
CA PRO A 99 2.30 7.34 3.21
C PRO A 99 0.81 7.71 3.25
N LEU A 100 -0.05 6.79 2.79
CA LEU A 100 -1.53 6.79 2.92
C LEU A 100 -2.25 7.99 2.28
N GLN A 101 -3.15 7.71 1.33
CA GLN A 101 -3.74 8.79 0.52
C GLN A 101 -4.99 9.40 1.13
N ASN A 102 -6.05 8.68 1.56
CA ASN A 102 -7.30 9.35 1.96
C ASN A 102 -8.23 8.60 2.95
N ASP A 103 -7.99 7.33 3.28
CA ASP A 103 -8.93 6.53 4.09
C ASP A 103 -8.26 5.95 5.35
N LEU A 104 -8.81 6.25 6.52
CA LEU A 104 -8.38 5.70 7.81
C LEU A 104 -8.50 4.18 7.85
N MET A 105 -9.40 3.59 7.07
CA MET A 105 -9.53 2.14 6.96
C MET A 105 -8.36 1.51 6.21
N GLU A 106 -7.73 2.24 5.29
CA GLU A 106 -6.47 1.81 4.67
C GLU A 106 -5.32 1.83 5.69
N LEU A 107 -5.29 2.80 6.59
CA LEU A 107 -4.30 2.83 7.66
C LEU A 107 -4.47 1.63 8.59
N TRP A 108 -5.71 1.33 9.01
CA TRP A 108 -5.99 0.16 9.84
C TRP A 108 -5.52 -1.13 9.19
N SER A 109 -5.77 -1.32 7.88
CA SER A 109 -5.38 -2.54 7.20
C SER A 109 -3.87 -2.78 7.21
N LEU A 110 -3.06 -1.71 7.11
CA LEU A 110 -1.59 -1.78 7.21
C LEU A 110 -1.14 -2.03 8.66
N MET A 111 -1.78 -1.39 9.64
CA MET A 111 -1.46 -1.56 11.06
C MET A 111 -1.81 -2.95 11.56
N HIS A 112 -2.99 -3.47 11.23
CA HIS A 112 -3.39 -4.84 11.52
C HIS A 112 -2.44 -5.84 10.84
N PHE A 113 -1.99 -5.54 9.61
CA PHE A 113 -1.02 -6.39 8.94
C PHE A 113 0.31 -6.47 9.69
N LEU A 114 0.81 -5.35 10.23
CA LEU A 114 2.04 -5.32 11.02
C LEU A 114 1.88 -6.00 12.39
N MET A 115 0.78 -5.70 13.10
CA MET A 115 0.55 -6.13 14.47
C MET A 115 -0.90 -6.59 14.67
N PRO A 116 -1.23 -7.82 14.21
CA PRO A 116 -2.60 -8.32 14.26
C PRO A 116 -3.13 -8.45 15.70
N HIS A 117 -2.24 -8.67 16.69
CA HIS A 117 -2.63 -8.82 18.09
C HIS A 117 -3.01 -7.51 18.78
N ILE A 118 -2.49 -6.37 18.33
CA ILE A 118 -2.79 -5.05 18.92
C ILE A 118 -4.04 -4.46 18.25
N PHE A 119 -4.14 -4.58 16.92
CA PHE A 119 -5.20 -3.97 16.13
C PHE A 119 -6.27 -4.98 15.70
N GLN A 120 -6.84 -5.75 16.63
CA GLN A 120 -7.72 -6.89 16.29
C GLN A 120 -9.06 -6.47 15.67
N SER A 121 -9.69 -5.43 16.22
CA SER A 121 -11.04 -5.05 15.84
C SER A 121 -11.05 -3.91 14.83
N HIS A 122 -11.55 -4.20 13.62
CA HIS A 122 -11.84 -3.19 12.60
C HIS A 122 -12.91 -2.20 13.09
N GLN A 123 -13.90 -2.71 13.82
CA GLN A 123 -15.03 -1.93 14.29
C GLN A 123 -14.63 -0.95 15.39
N GLU A 124 -13.82 -1.38 16.36
CA GLU A 124 -13.32 -0.49 17.41
C GLU A 124 -12.46 0.63 16.82
N PHE A 125 -11.58 0.30 15.86
CA PHE A 125 -10.78 1.33 15.18
C PHE A 125 -11.67 2.32 14.41
N LYS A 126 -12.71 1.82 13.75
CA LYS A 126 -13.69 2.66 13.05
C LYS A 126 -14.45 3.56 14.04
N ASP A 127 -14.82 3.05 15.20
CA ASP A 127 -15.57 3.79 16.20
C ASP A 127 -14.71 4.85 16.92
N TRP A 128 -13.44 4.54 17.18
CA TRP A 128 -12.51 5.47 17.83
C TRP A 128 -11.98 6.57 16.89
N PHE A 129 -11.83 6.29 15.59
CA PHE A 129 -11.15 7.20 14.66
C PHE A 129 -11.99 7.59 13.45
N SER A 130 -12.76 6.68 12.84
CA SER A 130 -13.50 6.99 11.60
C SER A 130 -14.80 7.75 11.86
N LYS A 131 -15.63 7.32 12.82
CA LYS A 131 -16.91 7.99 13.12
C LYS A 131 -16.75 9.46 13.54
N PRO A 132 -15.78 9.82 14.41
CA PRO A 132 -15.53 11.22 14.77
C PRO A 132 -15.05 12.06 13.59
N ILE A 133 -14.44 11.43 12.58
CA ILE A 133 -13.89 12.11 11.40
C ILE A 133 -14.90 12.17 10.25
N SER A 134 -15.78 11.19 10.08
CA SER A 134 -16.82 11.19 9.04
C SER A 134 -17.99 12.13 9.38
N GLY A 135 -18.34 12.32 10.65
CA GLY A 135 -19.32 13.33 11.09
C GLY A 135 -18.89 14.79 10.79
N MET A 136 -17.64 14.99 10.33
CA MET A 136 -17.10 16.29 9.91
C MET A 136 -17.70 16.80 8.59
N VAL A 137 -18.21 15.92 7.72
CA VAL A 137 -18.74 16.30 6.39
C VAL A 137 -20.14 16.94 6.51
N GLU A 138 -20.82 16.75 7.65
CA GLU A 138 -22.19 17.23 7.91
C GLU A 138 -22.25 18.54 8.72
N GLY A 139 -21.14 19.27 8.86
CA GLY A 139 -21.16 20.68 9.28
C GLY A 139 -21.13 20.97 10.78
N GLN A 140 -20.75 20.02 11.66
CA GLN A 140 -20.52 20.32 13.07
C GLN A 140 -19.07 20.78 13.33
N GLU A 141 -18.95 22.07 13.66
CA GLU A 141 -17.73 22.76 14.05
C GLU A 141 -17.11 22.17 15.33
N LYS A 142 -16.00 21.45 15.15
CA LYS A 142 -14.68 21.74 15.73
C LYS A 142 -13.83 20.53 15.39
N VAL A 143 -12.81 20.74 14.57
CA VAL A 143 -11.78 19.73 14.32
C VAL A 143 -11.33 19.20 15.67
N ASN A 144 -11.66 17.95 15.99
CA ASN A 144 -11.05 17.23 17.09
C ASN A 144 -9.59 16.94 16.69
N LYS A 145 -8.77 18.00 16.61
CA LYS A 145 -7.31 17.91 16.42
C LYS A 145 -6.74 16.92 17.43
N GLU A 146 -7.32 16.88 18.62
CA GLU A 146 -7.04 15.88 19.65
C GLU A 146 -7.16 14.42 19.17
N VAL A 147 -8.17 14.06 18.37
CA VAL A 147 -8.34 12.67 17.87
C VAL A 147 -7.27 12.36 16.83
N VAL A 148 -6.97 13.32 15.95
CA VAL A 148 -5.91 13.20 14.94
C VAL A 148 -4.53 13.13 15.60
N ASP A 149 -4.28 13.95 16.61
CA ASP A 149 -3.03 13.98 17.37
C ASP A 149 -2.85 12.71 18.20
N ARG A 150 -3.92 12.18 18.82
CA ARG A 150 -3.91 10.86 19.47
C ARG A 150 -3.55 9.76 18.49
N LEU A 151 -4.16 9.76 17.29
CA LEU A 151 -3.83 8.80 16.25
C LEU A 151 -2.35 8.92 15.85
N HIS A 152 -1.86 10.13 15.59
CA HIS A 152 -0.45 10.34 15.27
C HIS A 152 0.50 9.86 16.38
N ASN A 153 0.18 10.12 17.65
CA ASN A 153 0.99 9.67 18.78
C ASN A 153 1.04 8.15 18.89
N VAL A 154 -0.08 7.46 18.64
CA VAL A 154 -0.12 5.99 18.60
C VAL A 154 0.69 5.44 17.41
N LEU A 155 0.63 6.10 16.25
CA LEU A 155 1.33 5.63 15.04
C LEU A 155 2.83 5.95 15.01
N ARG A 156 3.26 7.02 15.70
CA ARG A 156 4.62 7.57 15.64
C ARG A 156 5.72 6.52 15.92
N PRO A 157 5.58 5.59 16.88
CA PRO A 157 6.59 4.55 17.12
C PRO A 157 6.71 3.54 15.97
N PHE A 158 5.67 3.40 15.14
CA PHE A 158 5.58 2.38 14.10
C PHE A 158 5.91 2.90 12.71
N ILE A 159 5.97 4.22 12.53
CA ILE A 159 6.20 4.86 11.24
C ILE A 159 7.49 5.68 11.30
N LEU A 160 8.47 5.28 10.47
CA LEU A 160 9.63 6.10 10.17
C LEU A 160 9.41 6.81 8.83
N ARG A 161 9.10 8.10 8.87
CA ARG A 161 8.98 8.96 7.68
C ARG A 161 10.06 10.02 7.68
N ARG A 162 10.79 10.16 6.58
CA ARG A 162 11.76 11.23 6.33
C ARG A 162 11.35 11.97 5.07
N LEU A 163 11.40 13.30 5.08
CA LEU A 163 11.15 14.09 3.87
C LEU A 163 12.46 14.33 3.15
N LYS A 164 12.40 14.46 1.82
CA LYS A 164 13.58 14.72 0.99
C LYS A 164 14.37 15.94 1.46
N ARG A 165 13.67 16.99 1.91
CA ARG A 165 14.28 18.21 2.51
C ARG A 165 15.06 17.94 3.79
N ASP A 166 14.74 16.88 4.53
CA ASP A 166 15.36 16.55 5.82
C ASP A 166 16.65 15.74 5.65
N VAL A 167 16.81 15.05 4.51
CA VAL A 167 17.90 14.09 4.27
C VAL A 167 18.84 14.49 3.14
N GLU A 168 18.35 15.14 2.10
CA GLU A 168 19.08 15.27 0.85
C GLU A 168 19.35 16.75 0.50
N LYS A 169 20.50 17.25 0.94
CA LYS A 169 20.93 18.64 0.73
C LYS A 169 21.58 18.89 -0.64
N GLN A 170 21.92 17.83 -1.38
CA GLN A 170 22.67 17.93 -2.64
C GLN A 170 21.78 18.08 -3.88
N LEU A 171 20.47 17.90 -3.74
CA LEU A 171 19.56 17.95 -4.88
C LEU A 171 19.10 19.39 -5.20
N PRO A 172 18.95 19.74 -6.48
CA PRO A 172 18.47 21.04 -6.89
C PRO A 172 17.01 21.24 -6.44
N LYS A 173 16.62 22.52 -6.33
CA LYS A 173 15.24 22.89 -5.99
C LYS A 173 14.29 22.38 -7.09
N LYS A 174 13.16 21.80 -6.68
CA LYS A 174 12.07 21.42 -7.59
C LYS A 174 11.23 22.66 -7.88
N HIS A 175 11.04 22.99 -9.15
CA HIS A 175 10.11 24.03 -9.60
C HIS A 175 8.88 23.38 -10.24
N GLU A 176 7.71 23.92 -9.93
CA GLU A 176 6.43 23.47 -10.48
C GLU A 176 5.80 24.64 -11.24
N HIS A 177 5.47 24.40 -12.51
CA HIS A 177 4.89 25.40 -13.40
C HIS A 177 3.52 24.91 -13.83
N VAL A 178 2.48 25.64 -13.44
CA VAL A 178 1.11 25.38 -13.88
C VAL A 178 0.86 26.20 -15.14
N ILE A 179 0.73 25.53 -16.27
CA ILE A 179 0.42 26.15 -17.56
C ILE A 179 -1.06 25.93 -17.86
N TYR A 180 -1.85 26.99 -17.78
CA TYR A 180 -3.26 26.94 -18.11
C TYR A 180 -3.45 26.93 -19.63
N CYS A 181 -4.08 25.87 -20.14
CA CYS A 181 -4.39 25.72 -21.55
C CYS A 181 -5.88 26.02 -21.80
N ARG A 182 -6.17 26.74 -22.89
CA ARG A 182 -7.55 26.92 -23.37
C ARG A 182 -7.97 25.71 -24.18
N LEU A 183 -9.23 25.30 -24.08
CA LEU A 183 -9.81 24.32 -24.99
C LEU A 183 -9.74 24.85 -26.44
N SER A 184 -9.42 23.98 -27.39
CA SER A 184 -9.59 24.28 -28.80
C SER A 184 -11.07 24.46 -29.14
N ARG A 185 -11.38 25.12 -30.26
CA ARG A 185 -12.77 25.35 -30.69
C ARG A 185 -13.58 24.05 -30.77
N ARG A 186 -13.00 22.98 -31.33
CA ARG A 186 -13.66 21.67 -31.41
C ARG A 186 -13.88 21.05 -30.04
N GLN A 187 -12.89 21.10 -29.14
CA GLN A 187 -13.03 20.58 -27.77
C GLN A 187 -14.07 21.37 -26.99
N ARG A 188 -14.15 22.69 -27.17
CA ARG A 188 -15.17 23.53 -26.52
C ARG A 188 -16.57 23.13 -26.97
N ASN A 189 -16.80 23.04 -28.28
CA ASN A 189 -18.11 22.62 -28.80
C ASN A 189 -18.50 21.23 -28.28
N LEU A 190 -17.60 20.24 -28.35
CA LEU A 190 -17.88 18.90 -27.85
C LEU A 190 -18.13 18.87 -26.34
N TYR A 191 -17.42 19.71 -25.57
CA TYR A 191 -17.62 19.84 -24.14
C TYR A 191 -18.98 20.47 -23.83
N GLU A 192 -19.35 21.55 -24.53
CA GLU A 192 -20.65 22.20 -24.39
C GLU A 192 -21.80 21.25 -24.79
N ASP A 193 -21.67 20.52 -25.90
CA ASP A 193 -22.63 19.51 -26.34
C ASP A 193 -22.77 18.38 -25.31
N PHE A 194 -21.66 17.91 -24.75
CA PHE A 194 -21.66 16.89 -23.70
C PHE A 194 -22.34 17.40 -22.42
N ILE A 195 -22.02 18.62 -21.98
CA ILE A 195 -22.65 19.22 -20.80
C ILE A 195 -24.15 19.47 -21.04
N ALA A 196 -24.56 19.84 -22.25
CA ALA A 196 -25.95 20.07 -22.60
C ALA A 196 -26.78 18.78 -22.76
N SER A 197 -26.14 17.62 -22.88
CA SER A 197 -26.83 16.33 -22.99
C SER A 197 -27.73 16.07 -21.79
N SER A 198 -28.97 15.64 -22.05
CA SER A 198 -29.97 15.33 -21.03
C SER A 198 -29.49 14.29 -20.02
N GLU A 199 -28.69 13.32 -20.47
CA GLU A 199 -28.09 12.29 -19.62
C GLU A 199 -27.09 12.88 -18.62
N THR A 200 -26.26 13.82 -19.08
CA THR A 200 -25.25 14.52 -18.28
C THR A 200 -25.90 15.49 -17.30
N GLN A 201 -26.94 16.20 -17.73
CA GLN A 201 -27.73 17.06 -16.85
C GLN A 201 -28.46 16.26 -15.76
N ALA A 202 -29.01 15.09 -16.10
CA ALA A 202 -29.65 14.21 -15.12
C ALA A 202 -28.65 13.61 -14.11
N THR A 203 -27.42 13.30 -14.53
CA THR A 203 -26.35 12.86 -13.63
C THR A 203 -25.81 14.00 -12.76
N LEU A 204 -25.73 15.23 -13.27
CA LEU A 204 -25.33 16.39 -12.46
C LEU A 204 -26.40 16.77 -11.41
N ALA A 205 -27.68 16.59 -11.74
CA ALA A 205 -28.80 16.87 -10.84
C ALA A 205 -29.00 15.78 -9.77
N SER A 206 -28.59 14.54 -10.05
CA SER A 206 -28.60 13.46 -9.07
C SER A 206 -27.29 13.47 -8.28
N THR A 207 -27.36 13.80 -6.99
CA THR A 207 -26.20 13.82 -6.07
C THR A 207 -25.53 12.45 -5.88
N ASN A 208 -26.00 11.40 -6.56
CA ASN A 208 -25.41 10.06 -6.54
C ASN A 208 -24.30 9.95 -7.58
N TYR A 209 -23.09 10.33 -7.18
CA TYR A 209 -21.89 10.28 -8.01
C TYR A 209 -21.39 8.86 -8.37
N PHE A 210 -22.10 7.81 -7.98
CA PHE A 210 -21.80 6.43 -8.35
C PHE A 210 -23.09 5.63 -8.49
N GLY A 211 -23.27 4.98 -9.64
CA GLY A 211 -24.12 3.79 -9.77
C GLY A 211 -23.49 2.59 -9.06
#